data_AF-W9JG47-F1
#
_entry.id   AF-W9JG47-F1
#
_cell.length_a   1.000
_cell.length_b   1.000
_cell.length_c   1.000
_cell.angle_alpha   90.00
_cell.angle_beta   90.00
_cell.angle_gamma   90.00
#
_symmetry.space_group_name_H-M   'P 1'
#
loop_
_entity.id
_entity.type
_entity.pdbx_description
1 polymer ?
#
loop_
_entity_poly.entity_id
_entity_poly.type
_entity_poly.pdbx_seq_one_letter_code
_entity_poly.pdbx_strand_id
1 'polypeptide(L)' 'MNQALNQENEVQIAKVAWLSRKVNPKSYGSMVVYLTKSTDAKRLLQEHYFLVAGESAYTSVFVQTTGPE' A
#
# COMPACT_ATOMS: atom_id res chain seq x y z
N MET A 1 -8.21 -10.17 -3.46
CA MET A 1 -7.63 -8.97 -2.82
C MET A 1 -6.68 -8.23 -3.75
N ASN A 2 -5.59 -8.84 -4.24
CA ASN A 2 -4.63 -8.16 -5.14
C ASN A 2 -5.24 -7.68 -6.48
N GLN A 3 -6.18 -8.43 -7.08
CA GLN A 3 -6.81 -8.03 -8.34
C GLN A 3 -7.67 -6.77 -8.21
N ALA A 4 -8.37 -6.58 -7.10
CA ALA A 4 -9.14 -5.36 -6.86
C ALA A 4 -8.21 -4.15 -6.72
N LEU A 5 -7.16 -4.27 -5.90
CA LEU A 5 -6.17 -3.19 -5.73
C LEU A 5 -5.47 -2.81 -7.04
N ASN A 6 -5.15 -3.80 -7.88
CA ASN A 6 -4.58 -3.55 -9.21
C ASN A 6 -5.54 -2.73 -10.10
N GLN A 7 -6.82 -3.11 -10.12
CA GLN A 7 -7.82 -2.47 -10.97
C GLN A 7 -8.20 -1.08 -10.45
N GLU A 8 -8.40 -0.93 -9.14
CA GLU A 8 -8.78 0.34 -8.50
C GLU A 8 -7.71 1.43 -8.71
N ASN A 9 -6.42 1.05 -8.70
CA ASN A 9 -5.31 2.00 -8.80
C ASN A 9 -4.67 2.03 -10.20
N GLU A 10 -5.11 1.18 -11.13
CA GLU A 10 -4.52 1.01 -12.46
C GLU A 10 -3.01 0.73 -12.40
N VAL A 11 -2.60 -0.17 -11.50
CA VAL A 11 -1.19 -0.55 -11.29
C VAL A 11 -0.99 -2.05 -11.30
N GLN A 12 0.27 -2.48 -11.44
CA GLN A 12 0.65 -3.87 -11.32
C GLN A 12 1.42 -4.12 -10.02
N ILE A 13 0.71 -4.66 -9.03
CA ILE A 13 1.24 -5.03 -7.72
C ILE A 13 1.99 -6.36 -7.79
N ALA A 14 3.25 -6.34 -7.37
CA ALA A 14 4.07 -7.52 -7.17
C ALA A 14 3.76 -8.22 -5.85
N LYS A 15 3.56 -7.45 -4.77
CA LYS A 15 3.37 -7.97 -3.41
C LYS A 15 2.67 -6.95 -2.51
N VAL A 16 1.90 -7.44 -1.54
CA VAL A 16 1.36 -6.63 -0.43
C VAL A 16 1.84 -7.23 0.90
N ALA A 17 2.26 -6.38 1.84
CA ALA A 17 2.63 -6.78 3.20
C ALA A 17 1.91 -5.90 4.22
N TRP A 18 1.23 -6.51 5.19
CA TRP A 18 0.55 -5.80 6.28
C TRP A 18 1.51 -5.57 7.44
N LEU A 19 1.66 -4.33 7.90
CA LEU A 19 2.55 -3.96 9.01
C LEU A 19 1.84 -4.04 10.38
N SER A 20 0.51 -3.90 10.39
CA SER A 20 -0.30 -4.02 11.60
C SER A 20 -0.57 -5.48 11.99
N ARG A 21 -0.47 -5.78 13.28
CA ARG A 21 -0.84 -7.09 13.86
C ARG A 21 -2.37 -7.27 13.79
N LYS A 22 -2.85 -8.42 13.35
CA LYS A 22 -4.29 -8.77 13.13
C LYS A 22 -5.18 -8.78 14.40
N VAL A 23 -4.75 -8.20 15.52
CA VAL A 23 -5.38 -8.42 16.83
C VAL A 23 -6.68 -7.63 17.02
N ASN A 24 -6.93 -6.62 16.19
CA ASN A 24 -8.17 -5.85 16.25
C ASN A 24 -8.71 -5.64 14.82
N PRO A 25 -9.97 -5.96 14.51
CA PRO A 25 -10.58 -5.80 13.19
C PRO A 25 -10.91 -4.34 12.84
N LYS A 26 -10.14 -3.35 13.34
CA LYS A 26 -10.21 -1.97 12.84
C LYS A 26 -9.52 -1.89 11.48
N SER A 27 -10.27 -2.40 10.52
CA SER A 27 -10.39 -2.22 9.07
C SER A 27 -9.14 -2.05 8.21
N TYR A 28 -8.19 -1.16 8.50
CA TYR A 28 -7.00 -0.99 7.65
C TYR A 28 -5.84 -0.49 8.48
N GLY A 29 -4.89 -1.36 8.80
CA GLY A 29 -3.61 -0.91 9.33
C GLY A 29 -2.62 -0.57 8.22
N SER A 30 -1.47 0.00 8.58
CA SER A 30 -0.44 0.34 7.61
C SER A 30 -0.03 -0.88 6.80
N MET A 31 0.08 -0.72 5.48
CA MET A 31 0.54 -1.75 4.56
C MET A 31 1.65 -1.21 3.67
N VAL A 32 2.43 -2.13 3.11
CA VAL A 32 3.43 -1.87 2.07
C VAL A 32 2.96 -2.54 0.80
N VAL A 33 2.85 -1.76 -0.28
CA VAL A 33 2.51 -2.24 -1.61
C VAL A 33 3.75 -2.14 -2.50
N TYR A 34 4.19 -3.28 -3.02
CA TYR A 34 5.33 -3.36 -3.93
C TYR A 34 4.80 -3.38 -5.36
N LEU A 35 5.26 -2.45 -6.19
CA LEU A 35 4.87 -2.33 -7.59
C LEU A 35 5.97 -2.82 -8.50
N THR A 36 5.58 -3.37 -9.65
CA THR A 36 6.53 -3.81 -10.69
C THR A 36 7.13 -2.65 -11.47
N LYS A 37 6.43 -1.51 -11.54
CA LYS A 37 6.84 -0.33 -12.29
C LYS A 37 7.12 0.84 -11.35
N SER A 38 8.30 1.43 -11.48
CA SER A 38 8.71 2.60 -10.68
C SER A 38 7.93 3.87 -11.05
N THR A 39 7.44 3.97 -12.28
CA THR A 39 6.58 5.08 -12.74
C THR A 39 5.26 5.12 -11.96
N ASP A 40 4.66 3.96 -11.73
CA ASP A 40 3.40 3.83 -10.99
C ASP A 40 3.62 4.20 -9.52
N ALA A 41 4.74 3.79 -8.93
CA ALA A 41 5.11 4.17 -7.57
C ALA A 41 5.29 5.68 -7.43
N LYS A 42 5.96 6.34 -8.38
CA LYS A 42 6.14 7.80 -8.39
C LYS A 42 4.80 8.51 -8.51
N ARG A 43 3.91 8.05 -9.40
CA ARG A 43 2.57 8.62 -9.59
C ARG A 43 1.76 8.56 -8.29
N LEU A 44 1.67 7.38 -7.67
CA LEU A 44 0.92 7.20 -6.43
C LEU A 44 1.50 8.00 -5.24
N LEU A 45 2.81 8.23 -5.23
CA LEU A 45 3.45 9.11 -4.23
C LEU A 45 3.18 10.60 -4.48
N GLN A 46 3.00 11.02 -5.75
CA GLN A 46 2.63 12.38 -6.12
C GLN A 46 1.14 12.67 -5.87
N GLU A 47 0.28 11.68 -6.12
CA GLU A 47 -1.17 11.77 -5.90
C GLU A 47 -1.53 11.70 -4.41
N HIS A 48 -0.63 11.17 -3.56
CA HIS A 48 -0.81 11.04 -2.11
C HIS A 48 -1.96 10.13 -1.64
N TYR A 49 -2.53 9.32 -2.54
CA TYR A 49 -3.56 8.35 -2.17
C TYR A 49 -3.39 6.99 -2.87
N PHE A 50 -4.03 5.98 -2.30
CA PHE A 50 -4.14 4.62 -2.83
C PHE A 50 -5.51 4.06 -2.48
N LEU A 51 -6.23 3.52 -3.46
CA LEU A 51 -7.58 2.99 -3.29
C LEU A 51 -7.54 1.57 -2.74
N VAL A 52 -8.41 1.29 -1.77
CA VAL A 52 -8.59 0.00 -1.11
C VAL A 52 -10.08 -0.21 -0.88
N ALA A 53 -10.69 -1.12 -1.65
CA ALA A 53 -12.09 -1.50 -1.48
C ALA A 53 -13.07 -0.30 -1.50
N GLY A 54 -12.83 0.66 -2.41
CA GLY A 54 -13.61 1.88 -2.55
C GLY A 54 -13.24 3.02 -1.59
N GLU A 55 -12.31 2.81 -0.66
CA GLU A 55 -11.81 3.85 0.27
C GLU A 55 -10.42 4.33 -0.14
N SER A 56 -10.08 5.59 0.15
CA SER A 56 -8.73 6.12 -0.08
C SER A 56 -7.85 6.01 1.17
N ALA A 57 -6.66 5.47 0.99
CA ALA A 57 -5.59 5.41 1.98
C ALA A 57 -4.49 6.41 1.62
N TYR A 58 -3.82 6.98 2.62
CA TYR A 58 -2.69 7.89 2.40
C TYR A 58 -1.42 7.13 1.98
N THR A 59 -0.69 7.66 1.00
CA THR A 59 0.58 7.07 0.54
C THR A 59 1.79 7.85 1.03
N SER A 60 2.87 7.12 1.33
CA SER A 60 4.17 7.68 1.69
C SER A 60 5.27 6.71 1.30
N VAL A 61 6.49 7.22 1.16
CA VAL A 61 7.66 6.37 0.92
C VAL A 61 7.82 5.42 2.10
N PHE A 62 7.90 4.12 1.82
CA PHE A 62 8.18 3.14 2.85
C PHE A 62 9.62 3.28 3.33
N VAL A 63 9.79 3.43 4.65
CA VAL A 63 11.10 3.43 5.31
C VAL A 63 11.13 2.21 6.22
N GLN A 64 12.04 1.27 5.94
CA GLN A 64 12.28 0.16 6.83
C GLN A 64 13.01 0.69 8.07
N THR A 65 12.33 0.71 9.21
CA THR A 65 12.99 0.90 10.49
C THR A 65 13.54 -0.45 10.95
N THR A 66 14.86 -0.55 11.05
CA THR A 66 15.45 -1.54 11.97
C THR A 66 15.06 -1.08 13.37
N GLY A 67 14.43 -1.96 14.15
CA GLY A 67 14.09 -1.67 15.55
C GLY A 67 15.33 -1.23 16.34
N PRO A 68 15.16 -0.64 17.54
CA PRO A 68 16.31 -0.35 18.39
C PRO A 68 17.15 -1.62 18.59
N GLU A 69 18.48 -1.48 18.46
CA GLU A 69 19.44 -2.52 18.83
C GLU A 69 19.29 -2.96 20.29
#